data_AF-A0AAW3DI21-F1
#
_entry.id   AF-A0AAW3DI21-F1
#
_cell.length_a   1.000
_cell.length_b   1.000
_cell.length_c   1.000
_cell.angle_alpha   90.00
_cell.angle_beta   90.00
_cell.angle_gamma   90.00
#
_symmetry.space_group_name_H-M   'P 1'
#
loop_
_entity.id
_entity.type
_entity.pdbx_description
1 polymer ?
#
loop_
_entity_poly.entity_id
_entity_poly.type
_entity_poly.pdbx_seq_one_letter_code
_entity_poly.pdbx_strand_id
1 'polypeptide(L)'
;IPFGKLPVLEVDGVTVHQSLAIARYLAKESGLAGQTPVEQALADAIVDTIDDFITQLPWAEKNQDVRKQAFDDILTNKAPELLKDLDTFLGDKNWLVGKSVS
;
A
#
# COMPACT_ATOMS: atom_id res chain seq x y z
N ILE A 1 -3.09 -7.50 -21.64
CA ILE A 1 -2.55 -6.88 -20.40
C ILE A 1 -2.48 -5.37 -20.63
N PRO A 2 -3.41 -4.59 -20.07
CA PRO A 2 -3.35 -3.13 -20.12
C PRO A 2 -2.01 -2.61 -19.61
N PHE A 3 -1.44 -1.60 -20.28
CA PHE A 3 -0.20 -0.92 -19.90
C PHE A 3 1.05 -1.80 -19.72
N GLY A 4 1.03 -3.07 -20.16
CA GLY A 4 2.18 -3.97 -20.13
C GLY A 4 2.72 -4.29 -18.72
N LYS A 5 1.90 -4.12 -17.68
CA LYS A 5 2.26 -4.38 -16.29
C LYS A 5 1.28 -5.36 -15.65
N LEU A 6 1.80 -6.14 -14.72
CA LEU A 6 1.03 -6.96 -13.78
C LEU A 6 1.11 -6.29 -12.39
N PRO A 7 0.13 -6.54 -11.49
CA PRO A 7 -1.00 -7.45 -11.64
C PRO A 7 -2.16 -6.90 -12.48
N VAL A 8 -3.01 -7.82 -12.95
CA VAL A 8 -4.33 -7.55 -13.53
C VAL A 8 -5.34 -8.53 -12.92
N LEU A 9 -6.59 -8.09 -12.77
CA LEU A 9 -7.73 -8.90 -12.34
C LEU A 9 -8.79 -8.88 -13.43
N GLU A 10 -9.36 -10.03 -13.78
CA GLU A 10 -10.49 -10.11 -14.70
C GLU A 10 -11.78 -10.33 -13.90
N VAL A 11 -12.77 -9.45 -14.10
CA VAL A 11 -14.08 -9.49 -13.45
C VAL A 11 -15.12 -9.41 -14.55
N ASP A 12 -15.88 -10.48 -14.77
CA ASP A 12 -16.95 -10.56 -15.78
C ASP A 12 -16.51 -10.07 -17.19
N GLY A 13 -15.31 -10.47 -17.61
CA GLY A 13 -14.72 -10.07 -18.89
C GLY A 13 -14.14 -8.65 -18.92
N VAL A 14 -14.20 -7.88 -17.83
CA VAL A 14 -13.51 -6.59 -17.67
C VAL A 14 -12.15 -6.81 -17.03
N THR A 15 -11.08 -6.33 -17.68
CA THR A 15 -9.73 -6.34 -17.10
C THR A 15 -9.45 -5.08 -16.29
N VAL A 16 -9.31 -5.23 -14.98
CA VAL A 16 -8.83 -4.18 -14.06
C VAL A 16 -7.32 -4.33 -13.89
N HIS A 17 -6.59 -3.21 -13.90
CA HIS A 17 -5.14 -3.15 -13.67
C HIS A 17 -4.83 -2.20 -12.50
N GLN A 18 -3.57 -2.13 -12.08
CA GLN A 18 -3.08 -1.49 -10.83
C GLN A 18 -3.45 -2.26 -9.57
N SER A 19 -2.44 -2.71 -8.83
CA SER A 19 -2.59 -3.50 -7.59
C SER A 19 -3.51 -2.84 -6.58
N LEU A 20 -3.34 -1.54 -6.31
CA LEU A 20 -4.13 -0.82 -5.31
C LEU A 20 -5.58 -0.59 -5.76
N ALA A 21 -5.82 -0.37 -7.06
CA ALA A 21 -7.18 -0.28 -7.58
C ALA A 21 -7.92 -1.62 -7.46
N ILE A 22 -7.23 -2.72 -7.77
CA ILE A 22 -7.74 -4.08 -7.58
C ILE A 22 -8.02 -4.36 -6.10
N ALA A 23 -7.08 -4.03 -5.22
CA ALA A 23 -7.23 -4.23 -3.78
C ALA A 23 -8.43 -3.46 -3.22
N ARG A 24 -8.59 -2.18 -3.60
CA ARG A 24 -9.74 -1.36 -3.20
C ARG A 24 -11.06 -1.91 -3.71
N TYR A 25 -11.10 -2.40 -4.95
CA TYR A 25 -12.29 -3.06 -5.49
C TYR A 25 -12.65 -4.30 -4.65
N LEU A 26 -11.70 -5.20 -4.43
CA LEU A 26 -11.93 -6.42 -3.64
C LEU A 26 -12.30 -6.11 -2.18
N ALA A 27 -11.67 -5.10 -1.57
CA ALA A 27 -12.00 -4.68 -0.22
C ALA A 27 -13.44 -4.15 -0.10
N LYS A 28 -13.96 -3.47 -1.14
CA LYS A 28 -15.37 -3.06 -1.17
C LYS A 28 -16.30 -4.26 -1.28
N GLU A 29 -16.00 -5.20 -2.18
CA GLU A 29 -16.79 -6.42 -2.36
C GLU A 29 -16.82 -7.30 -1.09
N SER A 30 -15.74 -7.29 -0.30
CA SER A 30 -15.62 -8.07 0.93
C SER A 30 -15.98 -7.31 2.22
N GLY A 31 -16.42 -6.05 2.12
CA GLY A 31 -16.76 -5.23 3.29
C GLY A 31 -15.56 -4.80 4.17
N LEU A 32 -14.35 -4.83 3.61
CA LEU A 32 -13.10 -4.41 4.26
C LEU A 32 -12.69 -2.97 3.94
N ALA A 33 -13.38 -2.27 3.03
CA ALA A 33 -12.94 -0.91 2.67
C ALA A 33 -13.11 0.13 3.81
N GLY A 34 -13.76 -0.20 4.94
CA GLY A 34 -14.21 0.76 5.95
C GLY A 34 -15.71 1.06 5.82
N GLN A 35 -16.33 1.46 6.93
CA GLN A 35 -17.79 1.51 7.06
C GLN A 35 -18.40 2.82 6.56
N THR A 36 -17.59 3.88 6.47
CA THR A 36 -18.01 5.20 5.98
C THR A 36 -17.12 5.67 4.83
N PRO A 37 -17.58 6.61 3.98
CA PRO A 37 -16.74 7.19 2.92
C PRO A 37 -15.44 7.82 3.44
N VAL A 38 -15.48 8.39 4.65
CA VAL A 38 -14.28 8.98 5.27
C VAL A 38 -13.33 7.89 5.76
N GLU A 39 -13.84 6.80 6.34
CA GLU A 39 -13.01 5.66 6.69
C GLU A 39 -12.36 5.03 5.45
N GLN A 40 -13.11 4.89 4.35
CA GLN A 40 -12.56 4.41 3.07
C GLN A 40 -11.42 5.30 2.57
N ALA A 41 -11.62 6.63 2.59
CA ALA A 41 -10.57 7.57 2.20
C ALA A 41 -9.33 7.50 3.12
N LEU A 42 -9.52 7.27 4.42
CA LEU A 42 -8.41 7.10 5.36
C LEU A 42 -7.66 5.79 5.11
N ALA A 43 -8.36 4.68 4.83
CA ALA A 43 -7.74 3.41 4.48
C ALA A 43 -6.91 3.56 3.19
N ASP A 44 -7.48 4.21 2.18
CA ASP A 44 -6.79 4.55 0.93
C ASP A 44 -5.53 5.38 1.19
N ALA A 45 -5.64 6.45 1.98
CA ALA A 45 -4.52 7.34 2.27
C ALA A 45 -3.35 6.62 2.97
N ILE A 46 -3.65 5.71 3.89
CA ILE A 46 -2.61 4.92 4.58
C ILE A 46 -1.94 3.95 3.61
N VAL A 47 -2.72 3.25 2.78
CA VAL A 47 -2.19 2.34 1.77
C VAL A 47 -1.30 3.08 0.78
N ASP A 48 -1.75 4.23 0.28
CA ASP A 48 -0.98 5.07 -0.65
C ASP A 48 0.30 5.60 0.02
N THR A 49 0.25 5.98 1.31
CA THR A 49 1.43 6.41 2.09
C THR A 49 2.49 5.29 2.17
N ILE A 50 2.05 4.04 2.36
CA ILE A 50 2.94 2.88 2.39
C ILE A 50 3.47 2.57 0.98
N ASP A 51 2.64 2.66 -0.07
CA ASP A 51 3.07 2.41 -1.45
C ASP A 51 4.10 3.46 -1.93
N ASP A 52 3.91 4.73 -1.60
CA ASP A 52 4.88 5.81 -1.85
C ASP A 52 6.24 5.54 -1.19
N PHE A 53 6.26 4.87 -0.05
CA PHE A 53 7.51 4.42 0.57
C PHE A 53 8.10 3.21 -0.15
N ILE A 54 7.28 2.18 -0.43
CA ILE A 54 7.73 0.93 -1.07
C ILE A 54 8.24 1.17 -2.49
N THR A 55 7.67 2.12 -3.22
CA THR A 55 8.08 2.47 -4.59
C THR A 55 9.44 3.17 -4.64
N GLN A 56 9.93 3.73 -3.54
CA GLN A 56 11.31 4.26 -3.44
C GLN A 56 12.36 3.15 -3.46
N LEU A 57 11.99 1.91 -3.11
CA LEU A 57 12.94 0.80 -3.07
C LEU A 57 13.35 0.40 -4.49
N PRO A 58 14.65 0.13 -4.74
CA PRO A 58 15.19 -0.12 -6.08
C PRO A 58 14.95 -1.57 -6.54
N TRP A 59 13.68 -1.98 -6.65
CA TRP A 59 13.28 -3.35 -6.99
C TRP A 59 13.84 -3.84 -8.34
N ALA A 60 14.01 -2.94 -9.29
CA ALA A 60 14.49 -3.23 -10.64
C ALA A 60 16.01 -3.02 -10.83
N GLU A 61 16.74 -2.60 -9.78
CA GLU A 61 18.20 -2.43 -9.85
C GLU A 61 18.89 -3.78 -10.05
N LYS A 62 19.80 -3.83 -11.03
CA LYS A 62 20.47 -5.05 -11.47
C LYS A 62 21.81 -5.25 -10.77
N ASN A 63 22.47 -4.16 -10.36
CA ASN A 63 23.70 -4.23 -9.57
C ASN A 63 23.34 -4.54 -8.11
N GLN A 64 23.79 -5.70 -7.62
CA GLN A 64 23.45 -6.18 -6.29
C GLN A 64 24.02 -5.29 -5.17
N ASP A 65 25.22 -4.74 -5.35
CA ASP A 65 25.86 -3.88 -4.35
C ASP A 65 25.13 -2.54 -4.24
N VAL A 66 24.80 -1.93 -5.39
CA VAL A 66 24.03 -0.68 -5.45
C VAL A 66 22.64 -0.89 -4.87
N ARG A 67 21.96 -1.99 -5.26
CA ARG A 67 20.65 -2.35 -4.72
C ARG A 67 20.72 -2.48 -3.21
N LYS A 68 21.67 -3.27 -2.69
CA LYS A 68 21.81 -3.50 -1.26
C LYS A 68 22.07 -2.20 -0.51
N GLN A 69 23.01 -1.39 -0.97
CA GLN A 69 23.33 -0.11 -0.33
C GLN A 69 22.12 0.84 -0.27
N ALA A 70 21.36 0.94 -1.37
CA ALA A 70 20.17 1.78 -1.41
C ALA A 70 19.02 1.22 -0.54
N PHE A 71 18.83 -0.10 -0.50
CA PHE A 71 17.91 -0.74 0.45
C PHE A 71 18.30 -0.42 1.90
N ASP A 72 19.56 -0.63 2.26
CA ASP A 72 20.07 -0.39 3.61
C ASP A 72 19.90 1.07 4.02
N ASP A 73 20.18 2.02 3.12
CA ASP A 73 19.96 3.46 3.36
C ASP A 73 18.49 3.80 3.59
N ILE A 74 17.58 3.37 2.71
CA ILE A 74 16.14 3.64 2.85
C ILE A 74 15.60 3.04 4.15
N LEU A 75 15.97 1.79 4.45
CA LEU A 75 15.50 1.10 5.66
C LEU A 75 16.07 1.69 6.94
N THR A 76 17.32 2.17 6.92
CA THR A 76 17.97 2.73 8.12
C THR A 76 17.56 4.17 8.35
N ASN A 77 17.45 4.98 7.29
CA ASN A 77 17.34 6.43 7.41
C ASN A 77 15.93 6.97 7.16
N LYS A 78 15.07 6.27 6.40
CA LYS A 78 13.71 6.74 6.08
C LYS A 78 12.61 5.92 6.75
N ALA A 79 12.77 4.59 6.82
CA ALA A 79 11.75 3.74 7.43
C ALA A 79 11.40 4.13 8.87
N PRO A 80 12.35 4.55 9.74
CA PRO A 80 12.01 4.91 11.12
C PRO A 80 11.02 6.07 11.23
N GLU A 81 11.09 7.05 10.33
CA GLU A 81 10.15 8.19 10.30
C GLU A 81 8.75 7.72 9.90
N LEU A 82 8.62 6.98 8.80
CA LEU A 82 7.34 6.40 8.39
C LEU A 82 6.73 5.51 9.48
N LEU A 83 7.54 4.63 10.08
CA LEU A 83 7.06 3.73 11.12
C LEU A 83 6.60 4.49 12.36
N LYS A 84 7.31 5.55 12.75
CA LYS A 84 6.90 6.42 13.85
C LYS A 84 5.58 7.14 13.53
N ASP A 85 5.40 7.62 12.31
CA ASP A 85 4.17 8.30 11.90
C ASP A 85 2.97 7.34 11.88
N LEU A 86 3.18 6.11 11.36
CA LEU A 86 2.17 5.04 11.38
C LEU A 86 1.83 4.59 12.81
N ASP A 87 2.83 4.43 13.68
CA ASP A 87 2.65 4.10 15.10
C ASP A 87 1.87 5.21 15.82
N THR A 88 2.23 6.46 15.59
CA THR A 88 1.52 7.63 16.14
C THR A 88 0.08 7.69 15.65
N PHE A 89 -0.14 7.41 14.36
CA PHE A 89 -1.47 7.38 13.76
C PHE A 89 -2.34 6.25 14.32
N LEU A 90 -1.75 5.08 14.58
CA LEU A 90 -2.41 3.96 15.24
C LEU A 90 -2.76 4.30 16.69
N GLY A 91 -1.79 4.84 17.45
CA GLY A 91 -1.93 5.11 18.87
C GLY A 91 -2.41 3.86 19.63
N ASP A 92 -3.38 4.04 20.52
CA ASP A 92 -3.96 2.94 21.31
C ASP A 92 -5.08 2.18 20.58
N LYS A 93 -5.32 2.45 19.28
CA LYS A 93 -6.36 1.76 18.51
C LYS A 93 -5.92 0.34 18.16
N ASN A 94 -6.89 -0.57 18.04
CA ASN A 94 -6.64 -1.92 17.54
C ASN A 94 -6.46 -1.96 16.01
N TRP A 95 -6.98 -0.97 15.29
CA TRP A 95 -6.98 -0.90 13.82
C TRP A 95 -6.61 0.52 13.39
N LEU A 96 -5.91 0.62 12.26
CA LEU A 96 -5.50 1.92 11.71
C LEU A 96 -6.74 2.80 11.42
N VAL A 97 -7.78 2.20 10.87
CA VAL A 97 -9.04 2.87 10.52
C VAL A 97 -10.23 2.14 11.14
N GLY A 98 -11.21 2.91 11.64
CA GLY A 98 -12.48 2.38 12.12
C GLY A 98 -12.36 1.51 13.38
N LYS A 99 -13.31 0.58 13.53
CA LYS A 99 -13.43 -0.32 14.70
C LYS A 99 -13.18 -1.80 14.37
N SER A 100 -12.86 -2.11 13.12
CA SER A 100 -12.63 -3.46 12.61
C SER A 100 -11.48 -3.44 11.60
N VAL A 101 -10.96 -4.62 11.27
CA VAL A 101 -10.01 -4.77 10.17
C VAL A 101 -10.57 -4.14 8.90
N SER A 102 -9.70 -3.40 8.20
CA SER A 102 -9.94 -2.81 6.89
C SER A 102 -8.78 -3.17 5.97
#